data_AF-A0A5J6Q6N2-F1
#
_entry.id   AF-A0A5J6Q6N2-F1
#
_cell.length_a   1.000
_cell.length_b   1.000
_cell.length_c   1.000
_cell.angle_alpha   90.00
_cell.angle_beta   90.00
_cell.angle_gamma   90.00
#
_symmetry.space_group_name_H-M   'P 1'
#
loop_
_entity.id
_entity.type
_entity.pdbx_description
1 polymer ?
#
loop_
_entity_poly.entity_id
_entity_poly.type
_entity_poly.pdbx_seq_one_letter_code
_entity_poly.pdbx_strand_id
1 'polypeptide(L)'
;MIWLLIFTLAGIVFFNRYLLLEPRLPIRLPGLVRQALQYSAPCLLTAICGPILLGDTGLGGLASNPYTYAAMFSIACALLIKNMLLSVLVSLAGFYALLYLMG
;
A
#
# COMPACT_ATOMS: atom_id res chain seq x y z
N MET A 1 -3.06 27.11 15.79
CA MET A 1 -2.70 27.04 14.36
C MET A 1 -2.71 25.62 13.82
N ILE A 2 -2.17 24.61 14.54
CA ILE A 2 -2.24 23.20 14.11
C ILE A 2 -3.65 22.57 14.21
N TRP A 3 -4.41 22.93 15.26
CA TRP A 3 -5.76 22.39 15.49
C TRP A 3 -6.74 22.72 14.37
N LEU A 4 -6.72 23.97 13.89
CA LEU A 4 -7.57 24.40 12.80
C LEU A 4 -7.21 23.63 11.51
N LEU A 5 -5.92 23.45 11.23
CA LEU A 5 -5.44 22.66 10.09
C LEU A 5 -5.88 21.19 10.18
N ILE A 6 -5.81 20.57 11.36
CA ILE A 6 -6.27 19.19 11.58
C ILE A 6 -7.77 19.08 11.33
N PHE A 7 -8.58 19.99 11.89
CA PHE A 7 -10.03 19.97 11.66
C PHE A 7 -10.40 20.22 10.20
N THR A 8 -9.69 21.13 9.52
CA THR A 8 -9.90 21.39 8.09
C THR A 8 -9.53 20.17 7.25
N LEU A 9 -8.36 19.55 7.47
CA LEU A 9 -7.98 18.34 6.75
C LEU A 9 -8.92 17.18 7.04
N ALA A 10 -9.31 16.99 8.30
CA ALA A 10 -10.28 15.97 8.68
C ALA A 10 -11.60 16.21 7.92
N GLY A 11 -12.12 17.44 7.91
CA GLY A 11 -13.30 17.80 7.15
C GLY A 11 -13.19 17.49 5.66
N ILE A 12 -12.06 17.84 5.03
CA ILE A 12 -11.79 17.56 3.61
C ILE A 12 -11.75 16.05 3.34
N VAL A 13 -11.05 15.27 4.17
CA VAL A 13 -10.91 13.82 4.01
C VAL A 13 -12.25 13.11 4.21
N PHE A 14 -13.00 13.50 5.24
CA PHE A 14 -14.36 12.99 5.47
C PHE A 14 -15.27 13.35 4.30
N PHE A 15 -15.26 14.59 3.83
CA PHE A 15 -16.07 14.99 2.69
C PHE A 15 -15.70 14.18 1.45
N ASN A 16 -14.42 14.10 1.08
CA ASN A 16 -13.97 13.33 -0.09
C ASN A 16 -14.37 11.85 0.02
N ARG A 17 -14.16 11.22 1.18
CA ARG A 17 -14.45 9.79 1.37
C ARG A 17 -15.94 9.50 1.32
N TYR A 18 -16.77 10.26 2.03
CA TYR A 18 -18.21 9.96 2.15
C TYR A 18 -18.99 10.40 0.91
N LEU A 19 -18.63 11.53 0.28
CA LEU A 19 -19.25 11.96 -0.98
C LEU A 19 -18.93 11.03 -2.15
N LEU A 20 -17.75 10.40 -2.16
CA LEU A 20 -17.38 9.42 -3.19
C LEU A 20 -17.88 8.00 -2.89
N LEU A 21 -18.13 7.67 -1.61
CA LEU A 21 -18.64 6.34 -1.21
C LEU A 21 -20.15 6.20 -1.35
N GLU A 22 -20.93 7.28 -1.32
CA GLU A 22 -22.39 7.20 -1.43
C GLU A 22 -22.81 6.69 -2.82
N PRO A 23 -23.32 5.45 -2.94
CA PRO A 23 -23.64 4.85 -4.24
C PRO A 23 -24.92 5.43 -4.88
N ARG A 24 -25.59 6.38 -4.20
CA ARG A 24 -26.87 6.98 -4.60
C ARG A 24 -26.79 8.47 -4.95
N LEU A 25 -25.60 9.07 -4.94
CA LEU A 25 -25.44 10.42 -5.48
C LEU A 25 -25.68 10.37 -7.00
N PRO A 26 -26.54 11.22 -7.58
CA PRO A 26 -26.84 11.28 -9.02
C PRO A 26 -25.66 11.83 -9.85
N ILE A 27 -24.43 11.74 -9.33
CA ILE A 27 -23.20 12.13 -10.00
C ILE A 27 -22.79 10.94 -10.87
N ARG A 28 -23.20 10.96 -12.14
CA ARG A 28 -22.71 10.00 -13.14
C ARG A 28 -21.24 10.31 -13.45
N LEU A 29 -20.34 9.79 -12.62
CA LEU A 29 -18.92 9.74 -12.95
C LEU A 29 -18.77 8.98 -14.28
N PRO A 30 -18.14 9.58 -15.32
CA PRO A 30 -17.91 8.86 -16.57
C PRO A 30 -17.07 7.62 -16.28
N GLY A 31 -17.34 6.51 -16.97
CA GLY A 31 -16.70 5.21 -16.70
C GLY A 31 -15.18 5.28 -16.64
N LEU A 32 -14.56 6.16 -17.44
CA LEU A 32 -13.13 6.46 -17.43
C LEU A 32 -12.62 6.95 -16.06
N VAL A 33 -13.32 7.87 -15.40
CA VAL A 33 -12.89 8.42 -14.10
C VAL A 33 -13.02 7.38 -13.00
N ARG A 34 -14.08 6.57 -13.02
CA ARG A 34 -14.24 5.45 -12.08
C ARG A 34 -13.13 4.41 -12.25
N GLN A 35 -12.78 4.08 -13.49
CA GLN A 35 -11.72 3.13 -13.79
C GLN A 35 -10.34 3.68 -13.41
N ALA A 36 -10.08 4.97 -13.65
CA ALA A 36 -8.86 5.64 -13.21
C ALA A 36 -8.73 5.67 -11.68
N LEU A 37 -9.81 5.93 -10.95
CA LEU A 37 -9.84 5.90 -9.49
C LEU A 37 -9.59 4.49 -8.93
N GLN A 38 -10.19 3.45 -9.53
CA GLN A 38 -9.94 2.06 -9.13
C GLN A 38 -8.51 1.61 -9.43
N TYR A 39 -7.91 2.09 -10.53
CA TYR A 39 -6.53 1.77 -10.91
C TYR A 39 -5.49 2.49 -10.04
N SER A 40 -5.87 3.57 -9.35
CA SER A 40 -4.95 4.34 -8.50
C SER A 40 -4.36 3.49 -7.36
N ALA A 41 -5.17 2.67 -6.68
CA ALA A 41 -4.70 1.85 -5.57
C ALA A 41 -3.59 0.85 -5.95
N PRO A 42 -3.76 -0.03 -6.96
CA PRO A 42 -2.69 -0.96 -7.36
C PRO A 42 -1.48 -0.24 -7.96
N CYS A 43 -1.69 0.87 -8.69
CA CYS A 43 -0.60 1.68 -9.23
C CYS A 43 0.26 2.30 -8.11
N LEU A 44 -0.38 2.90 -7.10
CA LEU A 44 0.29 3.50 -5.96
C LEU A 44 1.08 2.46 -5.16
N LEU A 45 0.48 1.30 -4.90
CA LEU A 45 1.17 0.19 -4.22
C LEU A 45 2.43 -0.23 -4.99
N THR A 46 2.34 -0.33 -6.31
CA THR A 46 3.48 -0.68 -7.17
C THR A 46 4.56 0.41 -7.16
N ALA A 47 4.15 1.68 -7.20
CA ALA A 47 5.06 2.82 -7.18
C ALA A 47 5.80 2.95 -5.84
N ILE A 48 5.14 2.62 -4.72
CA ILE A 48 5.75 2.64 -3.39
C ILE A 48 6.72 1.48 -3.18
N CYS A 49 6.48 0.30 -3.78
CA CYS A 49 7.39 -0.85 -3.67
C CYS A 49 8.80 -0.57 -4.23
N GLY A 50 8.91 0.18 -5.33
CA GLY A 50 10.19 0.49 -5.98
C GLY A 50 11.24 1.09 -5.05
N PRO A 51 11.00 2.28 -4.43
CA PRO A 51 11.97 2.91 -3.53
C PRO A 51 12.23 2.10 -2.26
N ILE A 52 11.23 1.37 -1.73
CA ILE A 52 11.42 0.50 -0.56
C ILE A 52 12.45 -0.60 -0.85
N LEU A 53 12.45 -1.14 -2.07
CA LEU A 53 13.31 -2.26 -2.43
C LEU A 53 14.73 -1.83 -2.84
N LEU A 54 14.87 -0.69 -3.53
CA LEU A 54 16.17 -0.16 -3.97
C LEU A 54 16.91 0.61 -2.86
N GLY A 55 16.18 1.25 -1.95
CA GLY A 55 16.75 2.13 -0.92
C GLY A 55 17.68 3.20 -1.50
N ASP A 56 18.52 3.79 -0.63
CA ASP A 56 19.53 4.79 -1.00
C ASP A 56 20.77 4.18 -1.69
N THR A 57 20.99 2.87 -1.58
CA THR A 57 22.19 2.18 -2.08
C THR A 57 22.19 1.86 -3.58
N GLY A 58 21.07 2.09 -4.28
CA GLY A 58 20.94 1.82 -5.71
C GLY A 58 20.98 0.32 -6.05
N LEU A 59 21.19 -0.01 -7.34
CA LEU A 59 21.13 -1.39 -7.88
C LEU A 59 22.20 -2.33 -7.29
N GLY A 60 23.28 -1.81 -6.71
CA GLY A 60 24.38 -2.59 -6.14
C GLY A 60 24.06 -3.21 -4.78
N GLY A 61 23.09 -2.68 -4.03
CA GLY A 61 22.68 -3.17 -2.71
C GLY A 61 21.52 -4.16 -2.73
N LEU A 62 20.95 -4.48 -3.89
CA LEU A 62 19.73 -5.31 -3.98
C LEU A 62 19.93 -6.72 -3.42
N ALA A 63 21.11 -7.31 -3.57
CA ALA A 63 21.40 -8.66 -3.07
C ALA A 63 21.80 -8.68 -1.58
N SER A 64 22.21 -7.54 -1.01
CA SER A 64 22.66 -7.45 0.39
C SER A 64 21.64 -6.81 1.33
N ASN A 65 20.54 -6.27 0.80
CA ASN A 65 19.54 -5.60 1.63
C ASN A 65 18.53 -6.61 2.22
N PRO A 66 18.28 -6.58 3.54
CA PRO A 66 17.32 -7.48 4.20
C PRO A 66 15.89 -7.33 3.66
N TYR A 67 15.54 -6.14 3.16
CA TYR A 67 14.24 -5.86 2.56
C TYR A 67 13.96 -6.66 1.29
N THR A 68 14.97 -7.02 0.49
CA THR A 68 14.76 -7.79 -0.75
C THR A 68 14.45 -9.25 -0.46
N TYR A 69 15.14 -9.84 0.52
CA TYR A 69 14.83 -11.17 1.03
C TYR A 69 13.44 -11.24 1.66
N ALA A 70 13.07 -10.23 2.45
CA ALA A 70 11.74 -10.16 3.06
C ALA A 70 10.63 -9.99 2.00
N ALA A 71 10.89 -9.22 0.94
CA ALA A 71 9.98 -9.11 -0.20
C ALA A 71 9.80 -10.46 -0.93
N MET A 72 10.88 -11.18 -1.25
CA MET A 72 10.79 -12.51 -1.86
C MET A 72 10.00 -13.50 -0.98
N PHE A 73 10.24 -13.48 0.33
CA PHE A 73 9.51 -14.29 1.28
C PHE A 73 8.00 -13.96 1.28
N SER A 74 7.66 -12.67 1.29
CA SER A 74 6.26 -12.22 1.24
C SER A 74 5.54 -12.66 -0.04
N ILE A 75 6.23 -12.63 -1.19
CA ILE A 75 5.70 -13.10 -2.48
C ILE A 75 5.47 -14.62 -2.44
N ALA A 76 6.41 -15.38 -1.88
CA ALA A 76 6.26 -16.82 -1.74
C ALA A 76 5.04 -17.18 -0.85
N CYS A 77 4.88 -16.50 0.29
CA CYS A 77 3.69 -16.66 1.14
C CYS A 77 2.40 -16.29 0.41
N ALA A 78 2.42 -15.21 -0.38
CA ALA A 78 1.29 -14.77 -1.18
C ALA A 78 0.81 -15.82 -2.20
N LEU A 79 1.75 -16.56 -2.81
CA LEU A 79 1.45 -17.61 -3.79
C LEU A 79 0.96 -18.92 -3.15
N LEU A 80 1.45 -19.25 -1.94
CA LEU A 80 1.15 -20.52 -1.28
C LEU A 80 -0.19 -20.50 -0.53
N ILE A 81 -0.63 -19.33 -0.05
CA ILE A 81 -1.78 -19.23 0.87
C ILE A 81 -3.04 -18.83 0.10
N LYS A 82 -4.01 -19.76 0.02
CA LYS A 82 -5.34 -19.53 -0.60
C LYS A 82 -6.18 -18.45 0.09
N ASN A 83 -5.92 -18.16 1.36
CA ASN A 83 -6.74 -17.28 2.18
C ASN A 83 -6.07 -15.91 2.35
N MET A 84 -6.65 -14.86 1.75
CA MET A 84 -6.02 -13.54 1.62
C MET A 84 -5.62 -12.95 2.98
N LEU A 85 -6.49 -13.05 3.99
CA LEU A 85 -6.23 -12.50 5.32
C LEU A 85 -5.04 -13.19 6.02
N LEU A 86 -5.00 -14.53 5.95
CA LEU A 86 -3.89 -15.31 6.51
C LEU A 86 -2.58 -15.03 5.76
N SER A 87 -2.65 -14.87 4.45
CA SER A 87 -1.50 -14.56 3.61
C SER A 87 -0.83 -13.25 4.02
N VAL A 88 -1.64 -12.20 4.24
CA VAL A 88 -1.15 -10.91 4.72
C VAL A 88 -0.57 -11.00 6.13
N LEU A 89 -1.23 -11.71 7.06
CA LEU A 89 -0.72 -11.86 8.42
C LEU A 89 0.60 -12.64 8.49
N VAL A 90 0.70 -13.75 7.75
CA VAL A 90 1.89 -14.59 7.72
C VAL A 90 3.06 -13.88 7.03
N SER A 91 2.81 -13.20 5.90
CA SER A 91 3.86 -12.42 5.23
C SER A 91 4.35 -11.25 6.10
N LEU A 92 3.44 -10.57 6.82
CA LEU A 92 3.81 -9.49 7.74
C LEU A 92 4.62 -10.01 8.93
N ALA A 93 4.20 -11.12 9.55
CA ALA A 93 4.94 -11.74 10.65
C ALA A 93 6.33 -12.20 10.21
N GLY A 94 6.44 -12.84 9.04
CA GLY A 94 7.71 -13.26 8.47
C GLY A 94 8.63 -12.09 8.10
N PHE A 95 8.06 -11.00 7.57
CA PHE A 95 8.79 -9.77 7.29
C PHE A 95 9.42 -9.20 8.56
N TYR A 96 8.65 -9.05 9.64
CA TYR A 96 9.17 -8.55 10.91
C TYR A 96 10.19 -9.49 11.54
N ALA A 97 10.00 -10.82 11.45
CA ALA A 97 10.96 -11.78 11.95
C ALA A 97 12.30 -11.74 11.20
N LEU A 98 12.27 -11.61 9.86
CA LEU A 98 13.47 -11.46 9.04
C LEU A 98 14.18 -10.13 9.30
N LEU A 99 13.41 -9.05 9.46
CA LEU A 99 13.97 -7.74 9.80
C LEU A 99 14.66 -7.77 11.17
N TYR A 100 14.08 -8.47 12.16
CA TYR A 100 14.69 -8.64 13.49
C TYR A 100 15.94 -9.52 13.47
N LEU A 101 16.04 -10.46 12.53
CA LEU A 101 17.18 -11.38 12.45
C LEU A 101 18.37 -10.80 11.66
N MET A 102 18.11 -9.93 10.68
CA MET A 102 19.13 -9.33 9.79
C MET A 102 19.41 -7.84 10.06
N GLY A 103 18.63 -7.18 10.91
CA GLY A 103 18.90 -5.82 11.42
C GLY A 103 19.60 -5.87 12.76
#